data_AF-A0A7S0K3D6-F1
#
_entry.id   AF-A0A7S0K3D6-F1
#
_cell.length_a   1.000
_cell.length_b   1.000
_cell.length_c   1.000
_cell.angle_alpha   90.00
_cell.angle_beta   90.00
_cell.angle_gamma   90.00
#
_symmetry.space_group_name_H-M   'P 1'
#
loop_
_entity.id
_entity.type
_entity.pdbx_description
1 polymer ?
#
loop_
_entity_poly.entity_id
_entity_poly.type
_entity_poly.pdbx_seq_one_letter_code
_entity_poly.pdbx_strand_id
1 'polypeptide(L)'
;RQRTRVGKLRAAGSARSCQPAGASPPAVHRCSAGLPMEQQTAADAAHLSGVVASFAQYSLFANEEADKRARHLAQLGPPAAGLLPVGAISKRIEGMRAAAELNQALLDDCIDLAGLTSLAARAVGVRSETPDEAAAPASPAPSSRGTSPASARPTSGWLDEVAGAGGERSHGAFVLAPPHHVGKTRKALHQVAREWSEEGKPERDASFGRVLRALAEHLPARPRGQEGSGGAAAEASGAVPAGVSDRTRRPRVLVPGAGMGRLVLDVAAAGYSSVGCEFSYQMLLLGAAMLNGGRQWPVAPWAEEACNLWDADSQLRRCTVPDVLAAEVAADAAARGWELDMSMAAGEFAEAFAAE
;
A
#
# COMPACT_ATOMS: atom_id res chain seq x y z
N ARG A 1 2.14 7.43 -22.53
CA ARG A 1 1.92 8.74 -21.86
C ARG A 1 0.46 8.87 -21.46
N GLN A 2 0.10 8.36 -20.28
CA GLN A 2 -1.06 8.85 -19.52
C GLN A 2 -0.64 8.80 -18.04
N ARG A 3 -0.50 9.98 -17.43
CA ARG A 3 -0.31 10.13 -15.99
C ARG A 3 -1.69 9.96 -15.36
N THR A 4 -1.92 8.85 -14.65
CA THR A 4 -3.09 8.66 -13.80
C THR A 4 -2.99 9.62 -12.61
N ARG A 5 -3.76 10.71 -12.67
CA ARG A 5 -4.00 11.63 -11.55
C ARG A 5 -5.01 10.98 -10.60
N VAL A 6 -4.62 10.72 -9.36
CA VAL A 6 -5.59 10.43 -8.29
C VAL A 6 -6.14 11.76 -7.77
N GLY A 7 -7.45 11.94 -7.96
CA GLY A 7 -8.40 12.82 -7.27
C GLY A 7 -7.93 14.18 -6.73
N LYS A 8 -8.29 15.26 -7.44
CA LYS A 8 -8.56 16.57 -6.81
C LYS A 8 -9.97 16.54 -6.21
N LEU A 9 -10.10 16.85 -4.92
CA LEU A 9 -11.32 17.45 -4.39
C LEU A 9 -11.38 18.91 -4.86
N ARG A 10 -12.36 19.27 -5.70
CA ARG A 10 -13.11 20.54 -5.61
C ARG A 10 -14.20 20.70 -6.69
N ALA A 11 -15.37 21.08 -6.19
CA ALA A 11 -16.43 21.95 -6.71
C ALA A 11 -16.62 22.14 -8.23
N ALA A 12 -17.88 21.96 -8.62
CA ALA A 12 -18.46 22.07 -9.96
C ALA A 12 -18.10 23.36 -10.73
N GLY A 13 -17.89 23.22 -12.04
CA GLY A 13 -17.75 24.32 -12.99
C GLY A 13 -17.42 23.85 -14.42
N SER A 14 -18.46 23.74 -15.24
CA SER A 14 -18.53 23.65 -16.72
C SER A 14 -17.22 23.64 -17.54
N ALA A 15 -17.04 22.60 -18.37
CA ALA A 15 -16.03 22.51 -19.42
C ALA A 15 -16.66 22.65 -20.82
N ARG A 16 -16.03 23.45 -21.70
CA ARG A 16 -16.15 23.33 -23.17
C ARG A 16 -14.84 22.80 -23.73
N SER A 17 -14.97 21.91 -24.71
CA SER A 17 -13.95 21.16 -25.45
C SER A 17 -13.07 22.02 -26.36
N CYS A 18 -11.84 21.57 -26.61
CA CYS A 18 -11.18 21.55 -27.93
C CYS A 18 -9.80 20.85 -27.84
N GLN A 19 -9.54 19.84 -28.69
CA GLN A 19 -8.19 19.41 -29.12
C GLN A 19 -7.86 20.11 -30.46
N PRO A 20 -6.58 20.16 -30.93
CA PRO A 20 -6.08 19.07 -31.80
C PRO A 20 -4.53 18.81 -31.84
N ALA A 21 -4.21 17.64 -32.43
CA ALA A 21 -3.13 17.30 -33.38
C ALA A 21 -1.62 17.29 -33.02
N GLY A 22 -1.02 16.08 -33.12
CA GLY A 22 -0.02 15.72 -34.16
C GLY A 22 1.46 16.05 -33.96
N ALA A 23 2.27 15.07 -33.58
CA ALA A 23 3.67 14.88 -34.03
C ALA A 23 4.20 13.49 -33.60
N SER A 24 4.74 12.71 -34.55
CA SER A 24 5.39 11.42 -34.30
C SER A 24 6.79 11.61 -33.66
N PRO A 25 7.19 10.83 -32.65
CA PRO A 25 8.55 10.87 -32.13
C PRO A 25 9.51 9.95 -32.92
N PRO A 26 10.82 10.24 -32.91
CA PRO A 26 11.83 9.45 -33.60
C PRO A 26 12.11 8.12 -32.90
N ALA A 27 12.49 7.12 -33.68
CA ALA A 27 12.90 5.80 -33.22
C ALA A 27 14.22 5.90 -32.45
N VAL A 28 14.25 5.34 -31.23
CA VAL A 28 15.48 5.12 -30.46
C VAL A 28 15.56 3.62 -30.15
N HIS A 29 16.68 3.03 -30.55
CA HIS A 29 16.96 1.61 -30.44
C HIS A 29 17.03 1.14 -28.98
N ARG A 30 16.37 0.00 -28.75
CA ARG A 30 16.42 -0.85 -27.56
C ARG A 30 17.86 -1.22 -27.20
N CYS A 31 18.20 -1.23 -25.90
CA CYS A 31 18.75 -2.44 -25.27
C CYS A 31 18.80 -2.37 -23.74
N SER A 32 17.86 -3.07 -23.08
CA SER A 32 18.16 -4.04 -22.02
C SER A 32 16.89 -4.84 -21.74
N ALA A 33 16.81 -6.03 -22.35
CA ALA A 33 15.93 -7.17 -22.01
C ALA A 33 14.48 -6.87 -21.56
N GLY A 34 13.73 -6.08 -22.33
CA GLY A 34 12.32 -5.81 -22.04
C GLY A 34 11.39 -6.86 -22.64
N LEU A 35 10.60 -7.54 -21.81
CA LEU A 35 9.41 -8.25 -22.27
C LEU A 35 8.50 -7.27 -23.05
N PRO A 36 7.78 -7.71 -24.09
CA PRO A 36 6.68 -6.95 -24.67
C PRO A 36 5.75 -6.38 -23.58
N MET A 37 5.21 -5.18 -23.76
CA MET A 37 4.34 -4.51 -22.77
C MET A 37 3.21 -5.42 -22.26
N GLU A 38 2.59 -6.21 -23.13
CA GLU A 38 1.58 -7.21 -22.76
C GLU A 38 2.11 -8.33 -21.85
N GLN A 39 3.35 -8.77 -22.08
CA GLN A 39 4.04 -9.76 -21.24
C GLN A 39 4.48 -9.16 -19.91
N GLN A 40 4.85 -7.88 -19.87
CA GLN A 40 5.11 -7.16 -18.62
C GLN A 40 3.83 -7.02 -17.80
N THR A 41 2.71 -6.60 -18.41
CA THR A 41 1.41 -6.53 -17.74
C THR A 41 0.98 -7.90 -17.20
N ALA A 42 1.19 -8.98 -17.96
CA ALA A 42 0.90 -10.33 -17.49
C ALA A 42 1.81 -10.78 -16.33
N ALA A 43 3.10 -10.45 -16.38
CA ALA A 43 4.05 -10.75 -15.31
C ALA A 43 3.71 -9.97 -14.02
N ASP A 44 3.34 -8.70 -14.16
CA ASP A 44 2.88 -7.85 -13.06
C ASP A 44 1.58 -8.38 -12.45
N ALA A 45 0.62 -8.80 -13.29
CA ALA A 45 -0.62 -9.45 -12.84
C ALA A 45 -0.36 -10.74 -12.07
N ALA A 46 0.54 -11.59 -12.56
CA ALA A 46 0.93 -12.82 -11.88
C ALA A 46 1.64 -12.53 -10.54
N HIS A 47 2.52 -11.52 -10.52
CA HIS A 47 3.20 -11.10 -9.29
C HIS A 47 2.22 -10.56 -8.25
N LEU A 48 1.30 -9.68 -8.65
CA LEU A 48 0.24 -9.15 -7.80
C LEU A 48 -0.66 -10.28 -7.27
N SER A 49 -1.01 -11.25 -8.12
CA SER A 49 -1.77 -12.43 -7.71
C SER A 49 -1.07 -13.21 -6.59
N GLY A 50 0.24 -13.46 -6.72
CA GLY A 50 1.02 -14.12 -5.68
C GLY A 50 1.09 -13.33 -4.36
N VAL A 51 1.12 -12.00 -4.44
CA VAL A 51 1.08 -11.11 -3.26
C VAL A 51 -0.28 -11.17 -2.58
N VAL A 52 -1.37 -11.04 -3.33
CA VAL A 52 -2.73 -11.10 -2.79
C VAL A 52 -3.02 -12.47 -2.18
N ALA A 53 -2.56 -13.56 -2.81
CA ALA A 53 -2.64 -14.88 -2.21
C ALA A 53 -1.91 -14.94 -0.86
N SER A 54 -0.72 -14.35 -0.75
CA SER A 54 0.02 -14.30 0.52
C SER A 54 -0.63 -13.43 1.60
N PHE A 55 -1.44 -12.44 1.22
CA PHE A 55 -2.23 -11.66 2.18
C PHE A 55 -3.44 -12.48 2.65
N ALA A 56 -4.20 -13.04 1.70
CA ALA A 56 -5.42 -13.79 1.97
C ALA A 56 -5.20 -15.12 2.72
N GLN A 57 -3.97 -15.63 2.72
CA GLN A 57 -3.59 -16.89 3.39
C GLN A 57 -2.58 -16.65 4.53
N TYR A 58 -2.48 -15.42 5.06
CA TYR A 58 -1.50 -15.09 6.08
C TYR A 58 -1.57 -15.97 7.33
N SER A 59 -2.76 -16.13 7.90
CA SER A 59 -2.93 -16.93 9.11
C SER A 59 -2.58 -18.40 8.87
N LEU A 60 -2.80 -18.94 7.67
CA LEU A 60 -2.45 -20.32 7.34
C LEU A 60 -0.96 -20.58 7.56
N PHE A 61 -0.08 -19.72 7.04
CA PHE A 61 1.35 -19.91 7.20
C PHE A 61 1.89 -19.41 8.54
N ALA A 62 1.32 -18.34 9.09
CA ALA A 62 1.75 -17.81 10.39
C ALA A 62 1.48 -18.81 11.53
N ASN A 63 0.44 -19.64 11.36
CA ASN A 63 0.13 -20.72 12.29
C ASN A 63 1.05 -21.94 12.18
N GLU A 64 1.86 -22.10 11.13
CA GLU A 64 2.73 -23.29 10.95
C GLU A 64 3.71 -23.48 12.11
N GLU A 65 4.30 -22.38 12.59
CA GLU A 65 5.23 -22.42 13.72
C GLU A 65 4.50 -22.70 15.05
N ALA A 66 3.29 -22.17 15.23
CA ALA A 66 2.44 -22.48 16.37
C ALA A 66 2.03 -23.97 16.38
N ASP A 67 1.64 -24.50 15.22
CA ASP A 67 1.30 -25.92 15.03
C ASP A 67 2.49 -26.83 15.28
N LYS A 68 3.67 -26.46 14.77
CA LYS A 68 4.91 -27.19 15.00
C LYS A 68 5.25 -27.27 16.49
N ARG A 69 5.14 -26.15 17.20
CA ARG A 69 5.35 -26.10 18.66
C ARG A 69 4.34 -26.95 19.42
N ALA A 70 3.07 -26.91 19.03
CA ALA A 70 2.03 -27.74 19.62
C ALA A 70 2.33 -29.25 19.45
N ARG A 71 2.73 -29.67 18.23
CA ARG A 71 3.12 -31.05 17.95
C ARG A 71 4.33 -31.49 18.79
N HIS A 72 5.37 -30.67 18.86
CA HIS A 72 6.56 -30.99 19.64
C HIS A 72 6.24 -31.09 21.15
N LEU A 73 5.40 -30.19 21.67
CA LEU A 73 4.97 -30.22 23.06
C LEU A 73 4.20 -31.51 23.39
N ALA A 74 3.33 -31.96 22.49
CA ALA A 74 2.55 -33.20 22.64
C ALA A 74 3.41 -34.48 22.56
N GLN A 75 4.59 -34.41 21.95
CA GLN A 75 5.52 -35.54 21.82
C GLN A 75 6.51 -35.65 22.99
N LEU A 76 6.47 -34.72 23.96
CA LEU A 76 7.38 -34.76 25.10
C LEU A 76 7.09 -35.97 26.00
N GLY A 77 8.13 -36.75 26.29
CA GLY A 77 8.06 -37.78 27.33
C GLY A 77 7.92 -37.18 28.74
N PRO A 78 7.45 -37.96 29.73
CA PRO A 78 7.20 -37.48 31.09
C PRO A 78 8.39 -36.75 31.77
N PRO A 79 9.65 -37.19 31.62
CA PRO A 79 10.79 -36.50 32.23
C PRO A 79 11.00 -35.08 31.68
N ALA A 80 10.80 -34.88 30.38
CA ALA A 80 10.98 -33.57 29.74
C ALA A 80 9.78 -32.64 30.02
N ALA A 81 8.56 -33.20 30.06
CA ALA A 81 7.36 -32.44 30.40
C ALA A 81 7.42 -31.84 31.82
N GLY A 82 8.03 -32.55 32.78
CA GLY A 82 8.22 -32.06 34.14
C GLY A 82 9.24 -30.91 34.29
N LEU A 83 10.09 -30.68 33.29
CA LEU A 83 11.10 -29.62 33.29
C LEU A 83 10.63 -28.32 32.63
N LEU A 84 9.54 -28.37 31.87
CA LEU A 84 9.06 -27.25 31.06
C LEU A 84 7.76 -26.68 31.64
N PRO A 85 7.54 -25.36 31.54
CA PRO A 85 6.28 -24.75 31.93
C PRO A 85 5.21 -25.01 30.84
N VAL A 86 4.80 -26.27 30.68
CA VAL A 86 3.91 -26.74 29.59
C VAL A 86 2.66 -25.88 29.45
N GLY A 87 2.00 -25.54 30.57
CA GLY A 87 0.81 -24.67 30.55
C GLY A 87 1.08 -23.27 29.99
N ALA A 88 2.22 -22.66 30.33
CA ALA A 88 2.60 -21.36 29.80
C ALA A 88 2.97 -21.43 28.30
N ILE A 89 3.61 -22.53 27.87
CA ILE A 89 3.93 -22.77 26.46
C ILE A 89 2.65 -22.96 25.64
N SER A 90 1.68 -23.73 26.14
CA SER A 90 0.38 -23.90 25.48
C SER A 90 -0.37 -22.57 25.32
N LYS A 91 -0.43 -21.77 26.40
CA LYS A 91 -1.04 -20.43 26.35
C LYS A 91 -0.34 -19.52 25.35
N ARG A 92 0.99 -19.60 25.25
CA ARG A 92 1.78 -18.84 24.27
C ARG A 92 1.44 -19.25 22.84
N ILE A 93 1.29 -20.56 22.56
CA ILE A 93 0.87 -21.08 21.25
C ILE A 93 -0.51 -20.55 20.88
N GLU A 94 -1.48 -20.54 21.80
CA GLU A 94 -2.80 -19.95 21.58
C GLU A 94 -2.70 -18.45 21.26
N GLY A 95 -1.84 -17.74 21.99
CA GLY A 95 -1.56 -16.32 21.74
C GLY A 95 -0.98 -16.08 20.34
N MET A 96 -0.10 -16.95 19.84
CA MET A 96 0.42 -16.87 18.48
C MET A 96 -0.68 -17.01 17.43
N ARG A 97 -1.65 -17.92 17.64
CA ARG A 97 -2.80 -18.08 16.74
C ARG A 97 -3.69 -16.84 16.75
N ALA A 98 -4.00 -16.32 17.93
CA ALA A 98 -4.78 -15.10 18.06
C ALA A 98 -4.10 -13.89 17.39
N ALA A 99 -2.77 -13.81 17.49
CA ALA A 99 -1.98 -12.80 16.79
C ALA A 99 -1.96 -13.00 15.27
N ALA A 100 -1.95 -14.24 14.78
CA ALA A 100 -2.05 -14.54 13.36
C ALA A 100 -3.39 -14.04 12.78
N GLU A 101 -4.50 -14.31 13.46
CA GLU A 101 -5.83 -13.80 13.06
C GLU A 101 -5.93 -12.27 13.13
N LEU A 102 -5.30 -11.65 14.14
CA LEU A 102 -5.23 -10.20 14.26
C LEU A 102 -4.54 -9.55 13.04
N ASN A 103 -3.40 -10.11 12.64
CA ASN A 103 -2.66 -9.62 11.47
C ASN A 103 -3.40 -9.94 10.16
N GLN A 104 -4.07 -11.10 10.07
CA GLN A 104 -4.91 -11.46 8.93
C GLN A 104 -5.99 -10.41 8.67
N ALA A 105 -6.67 -9.93 9.73
CA ALA A 105 -7.71 -8.91 9.60
C ALA A 105 -7.19 -7.62 8.94
N LEU A 106 -5.99 -7.13 9.30
CA LEU A 106 -5.38 -5.99 8.61
C LEU A 106 -5.14 -6.28 7.13
N LEU A 107 -4.64 -7.47 6.79
CA LEU A 107 -4.31 -7.84 5.41
C LEU A 107 -5.57 -7.99 4.54
N ASP A 108 -6.65 -8.51 5.11
CA ASP A 108 -7.97 -8.59 4.46
C ASP A 108 -8.53 -7.19 4.20
N ASP A 109 -8.44 -6.28 5.17
CA ASP A 109 -8.83 -4.89 4.98
C ASP A 109 -8.01 -4.20 3.87
N CYS A 110 -6.72 -4.52 3.75
CA CYS A 110 -5.88 -4.01 2.68
C CYS A 110 -6.34 -4.51 1.30
N ILE A 111 -6.73 -5.78 1.20
CA ILE A 111 -7.31 -6.37 -0.01
C ILE A 111 -8.61 -5.63 -0.39
N ASP A 112 -9.48 -5.40 0.58
CA ASP A 112 -10.78 -4.76 0.35
C ASP A 112 -10.64 -3.29 -0.03
N LEU A 113 -9.78 -2.53 0.67
CA LEU A 113 -9.47 -1.14 0.34
C LEU A 113 -8.86 -0.99 -1.06
N ALA A 114 -8.10 -2.00 -1.51
CA ALA A 114 -7.54 -2.03 -2.86
C ALA A 114 -8.51 -2.55 -3.93
N GLY A 115 -9.71 -3.00 -3.56
CA GLY A 115 -10.68 -3.59 -4.49
C GLY A 115 -10.26 -4.95 -5.04
N LEU A 116 -9.44 -5.71 -4.31
CA LEU A 116 -8.82 -6.96 -4.76
C LEU A 116 -9.54 -8.22 -4.22
N THR A 117 -10.72 -8.07 -3.62
CA THR A 117 -11.50 -9.16 -3.00
C THR A 117 -11.74 -10.32 -3.97
N SER A 118 -12.06 -10.04 -5.24
CA SER A 118 -12.26 -11.06 -6.27
C SER A 118 -10.98 -11.84 -6.59
N LEU A 119 -9.82 -11.18 -6.56
CA LEU A 119 -8.52 -11.82 -6.75
C LEU A 119 -8.17 -12.69 -5.53
N ALA A 120 -8.44 -12.22 -4.32
CA ALA A 120 -8.24 -12.98 -3.08
C ALA A 120 -9.13 -14.23 -3.00
N ALA A 121 -10.41 -14.12 -3.39
CA ALA A 121 -11.34 -15.26 -3.39
C ALA A 121 -10.84 -16.45 -4.24
N ARG A 122 -10.17 -16.16 -5.37
CA ARG A 122 -9.51 -17.18 -6.20
C ARG A 122 -8.36 -17.88 -5.50
N ALA A 123 -7.59 -17.17 -4.68
CA ALA A 123 -6.48 -17.74 -3.93
C ALA A 123 -6.96 -18.66 -2.79
N VAL A 124 -8.02 -18.27 -2.07
CA VAL A 124 -8.57 -19.04 -0.94
C VAL A 124 -9.48 -20.18 -1.39
N GLY A 125 -9.79 -20.28 -2.71
CA GLY A 125 -10.69 -21.30 -3.25
C GLY A 125 -12.16 -21.08 -2.87
N VAL A 126 -12.52 -19.85 -2.48
CA VAL A 126 -13.90 -19.49 -2.13
C VAL A 126 -14.69 -19.41 -3.43
N ARG A 127 -15.67 -20.31 -3.59
CA ARG A 127 -16.64 -20.21 -4.68
C ARG A 127 -17.47 -18.95 -4.45
N SER A 128 -17.57 -18.09 -5.46
CA SER A 128 -18.59 -17.05 -5.52
C SER A 128 -19.95 -17.72 -5.38
N GLU A 129 -20.62 -17.58 -4.24
CA GLU A 129 -22.03 -17.96 -4.09
C GLU A 129 -22.90 -16.92 -4.80
N THR A 130 -22.95 -17.00 -6.13
CA THR A 130 -24.14 -16.53 -6.84
C THR A 130 -25.11 -17.71 -6.87
N PRO A 131 -26.36 -17.57 -6.41
CA PRO A 131 -27.35 -18.63 -6.52
C PRO A 131 -27.51 -18.99 -8.00
N ASP A 132 -27.26 -20.26 -8.32
CA ASP A 132 -27.59 -20.85 -9.61
C ASP A 132 -29.10 -20.72 -9.81
N GLU A 133 -29.54 -19.82 -10.70
CA GLU A 133 -30.92 -19.78 -11.14
C GLU A 133 -31.21 -21.08 -11.88
N ALA A 134 -31.98 -21.94 -11.21
CA ALA A 134 -32.52 -23.16 -11.77
C ALA A 134 -33.26 -22.87 -13.08
N ALA A 135 -33.02 -23.76 -14.05
CA ALA A 135 -33.59 -23.76 -15.38
C ALA A 135 -35.10 -23.46 -15.42
N ALA A 136 -35.49 -22.52 -16.29
CA ALA A 136 -36.83 -22.46 -16.87
C ALA A 136 -36.78 -21.91 -18.32
N PRO A 137 -37.69 -22.34 -19.22
CA PRO A 137 -37.50 -22.27 -20.67
C PRO A 137 -38.01 -20.97 -21.33
N ALA A 138 -37.66 -20.84 -22.62
CA ALA A 138 -37.62 -19.63 -23.45
C ALA A 138 -38.95 -18.92 -23.81
N SER A 139 -38.81 -17.59 -24.05
CA SER A 139 -39.48 -16.70 -25.05
C SER A 139 -40.12 -15.43 -24.45
N PRO A 140 -40.52 -14.41 -25.24
CA PRO A 140 -39.68 -13.43 -25.95
C PRO A 140 -39.94 -11.96 -25.49
N ALA A 141 -39.13 -11.00 -25.95
CA ALA A 141 -39.16 -9.56 -25.61
C ALA A 141 -40.53 -8.86 -25.85
N PRO A 142 -40.88 -7.71 -25.19
CA PRO A 142 -40.34 -6.39 -25.59
C PRO A 142 -40.32 -5.22 -24.55
N SER A 143 -39.65 -4.12 -24.96
CA SER A 143 -39.95 -2.68 -24.73
C SER A 143 -39.57 -1.90 -23.45
N SER A 144 -38.74 -0.86 -23.70
CA SER A 144 -38.75 0.55 -23.26
C SER A 144 -38.71 1.03 -21.79
N ARG A 145 -37.69 1.89 -21.56
CA ARG A 145 -37.64 3.19 -20.82
C ARG A 145 -37.93 3.23 -19.31
N GLY A 146 -36.97 3.82 -18.57
CA GLY A 146 -37.22 4.41 -17.23
C GLY A 146 -35.92 4.77 -16.49
N THR A 147 -35.68 6.07 -16.29
CA THR A 147 -34.48 6.78 -15.80
C THR A 147 -34.17 6.70 -14.28
N SER A 148 -32.87 6.60 -13.93
CA SER A 148 -32.04 7.33 -12.91
C SER A 148 -32.40 7.31 -11.40
N PRO A 149 -31.49 7.74 -10.48
CA PRO A 149 -30.01 7.65 -10.41
C PRO A 149 -29.49 7.23 -8.99
N ALA A 150 -28.31 6.63 -8.84
CA ALA A 150 -27.57 6.71 -7.55
C ALA A 150 -26.08 6.32 -7.63
N SER A 151 -25.23 7.21 -7.12
CA SER A 151 -23.93 6.99 -6.47
C SER A 151 -22.75 6.51 -7.33
N ALA A 152 -22.03 7.48 -7.90
CA ALA A 152 -20.72 7.29 -8.50
C ALA A 152 -19.64 7.03 -7.42
N ARG A 153 -19.09 5.80 -7.40
CA ARG A 153 -17.80 5.50 -6.77
C ARG A 153 -16.67 6.01 -7.68
N PRO A 154 -15.57 6.58 -7.14
CA PRO A 154 -14.43 6.97 -7.95
C PRO A 154 -13.71 5.70 -8.43
N THR A 155 -13.71 5.45 -9.73
CA THR A 155 -12.95 4.37 -10.36
C THR A 155 -11.48 4.77 -10.46
N SER A 156 -10.62 4.18 -9.63
CA SER A 156 -9.18 4.21 -9.84
C SER A 156 -8.80 3.16 -10.90
N GLY A 157 -8.99 3.52 -12.17
CA GLY A 157 -8.84 2.65 -13.34
C GLY A 157 -7.40 2.26 -13.70
N TRP A 158 -6.56 1.95 -12.72
CA TRP A 158 -5.24 1.33 -12.95
C TRP A 158 -5.21 -0.15 -12.54
N LEU A 159 -6.00 -0.55 -11.53
CA LEU A 159 -6.06 -1.95 -11.06
C LEU A 159 -7.03 -2.82 -11.88
N ASP A 160 -8.05 -2.23 -12.51
CA ASP A 160 -9.01 -2.95 -13.36
C ASP A 160 -8.37 -3.48 -14.66
N GLU A 161 -7.35 -2.79 -15.18
CA GLU A 161 -6.69 -3.15 -16.45
C GLU A 161 -5.76 -4.38 -16.30
N VAL A 162 -5.24 -4.60 -15.09
CA VAL A 162 -4.36 -5.73 -14.76
C VAL A 162 -5.18 -6.99 -14.40
N ALA A 163 -6.42 -6.83 -13.93
CA ALA A 163 -7.29 -7.93 -13.52
C ALA A 163 -8.10 -8.56 -14.68
N GLY A 164 -8.14 -7.90 -15.85
CA GLY A 164 -9.10 -8.19 -16.93
C GLY A 164 -8.68 -9.16 -18.03
N ALA A 165 -7.46 -9.72 -18.04
CA ALA A 165 -6.99 -10.57 -19.13
C ALA A 165 -6.72 -12.01 -18.66
N GLY A 166 -7.67 -12.92 -18.91
CA GLY A 166 -7.48 -14.35 -18.65
C GLY A 166 -8.80 -15.10 -18.49
N GLY A 167 -9.57 -15.21 -19.58
CA GLY A 167 -10.74 -16.06 -19.63
C GLY A 167 -10.33 -17.50 -19.90
N GLU A 168 -10.33 -18.35 -18.87
CA GLU A 168 -10.52 -19.80 -18.98
C GLU A 168 -11.07 -20.31 -17.64
N ARG A 169 -12.23 -20.98 -17.69
CA ARG A 169 -12.92 -21.51 -16.50
C ARG A 169 -12.22 -22.78 -16.02
N SER A 170 -11.18 -22.65 -15.21
CA SER A 170 -10.66 -23.78 -14.43
C SER A 170 -11.48 -23.91 -13.14
N HIS A 171 -12.04 -25.10 -12.87
CA HIS A 171 -12.58 -25.46 -11.56
C HIS A 171 -11.61 -25.01 -10.46
N GLY A 172 -12.07 -24.14 -9.54
CA GLY A 172 -11.24 -23.38 -8.62
C GLY A 172 -10.33 -24.26 -7.76
N ALA A 173 -9.10 -24.48 -8.23
CA ALA A 173 -8.06 -25.12 -7.46
C ALA A 173 -7.59 -24.12 -6.40
N PHE A 174 -7.52 -24.58 -5.15
CA PHE A 174 -6.88 -23.84 -4.07
C PHE A 174 -5.41 -23.57 -4.45
N VAL A 175 -5.03 -22.30 -4.61
CA VAL A 175 -3.67 -21.91 -4.98
C VAL A 175 -2.96 -21.39 -3.74
N LEU A 176 -1.95 -22.13 -3.27
CA LEU A 176 -1.09 -21.69 -2.18
C LEU A 176 -0.22 -20.50 -2.61
N ALA A 177 -0.09 -19.53 -1.72
CA ALA A 177 0.82 -18.41 -1.87
C ALA A 177 2.26 -18.91 -2.05
N PRO A 178 3.01 -18.42 -3.06
CA PRO A 178 4.39 -18.81 -3.23
C PRO A 178 5.24 -18.43 -2.00
N PRO A 179 6.13 -19.30 -1.49
CA PRO A 179 6.85 -19.08 -0.23
C PRO A 179 7.63 -17.77 -0.13
N HIS A 180 8.14 -17.27 -1.26
CA HIS A 180 8.88 -16.01 -1.29
C HIS A 180 7.98 -14.79 -1.04
N HIS A 181 6.68 -14.85 -1.36
CA HIS A 181 5.71 -13.80 -1.02
C HIS A 181 5.37 -13.85 0.47
N VAL A 182 5.16 -15.05 1.01
CA VAL A 182 4.91 -15.28 2.45
C VAL A 182 6.00 -14.62 3.32
N GLY A 183 7.27 -14.91 3.03
CA GLY A 183 8.38 -14.32 3.78
C GLY A 183 8.49 -12.80 3.63
N LYS A 184 8.04 -12.24 2.49
CA LYS A 184 7.96 -10.78 2.28
C LYS A 184 6.80 -10.16 3.06
N THR A 185 5.64 -10.82 3.13
CA THR A 185 4.47 -10.35 3.89
C THR A 185 4.78 -10.26 5.39
N ARG A 186 5.46 -11.26 5.96
CA ARG A 186 5.96 -11.18 7.34
C ARG A 186 6.85 -9.95 7.57
N LYS A 187 7.85 -9.74 6.70
CA LYS A 187 8.73 -8.56 6.78
C LYS A 187 7.98 -7.25 6.61
N ALA A 188 6.93 -7.23 5.79
CA ALA A 188 6.10 -6.05 5.59
C ALA A 188 5.33 -5.68 6.87
N LEU A 189 4.87 -6.64 7.67
CA LEU A 189 4.28 -6.35 8.99
C LEU A 189 5.29 -5.71 9.96
N HIS A 190 6.57 -6.08 9.88
CA HIS A 190 7.60 -5.37 10.64
C HIS A 190 7.80 -3.94 10.18
N GLN A 191 7.78 -3.73 8.87
CA GLN A 191 7.87 -2.39 8.32
C GLN A 191 6.64 -1.55 8.67
N VAL A 192 5.44 -2.13 8.75
CA VAL A 192 4.22 -1.45 9.26
C VAL A 192 4.48 -0.88 10.65
N ALA A 193 5.01 -1.67 11.57
CA ALA A 193 5.29 -1.18 12.91
C ALA A 193 6.43 -0.15 12.95
N ARG A 194 7.50 -0.31 12.14
CA ARG A 194 8.55 0.71 12.01
C ARG A 194 7.99 2.05 11.51
N GLU A 195 7.21 2.03 10.44
CA GLU A 195 6.76 3.26 9.76
C GLU A 195 5.51 3.88 10.38
N TRP A 196 4.65 3.09 11.02
CA TRP A 196 3.30 3.52 11.37
C TRP A 196 2.87 3.16 12.80
N SER A 197 3.80 2.82 13.70
CA SER A 197 3.49 2.70 15.13
C SER A 197 4.23 3.73 15.96
N GLU A 198 3.73 4.03 17.16
CA GLU A 198 4.46 4.85 18.14
C GLU A 198 5.80 4.22 18.52
N GLU A 199 5.88 2.90 18.55
CA GLU A 199 7.12 2.18 18.88
C GLU A 199 8.21 2.38 17.83
N GLY A 200 7.83 2.59 16.57
CA GLY A 200 8.74 2.88 15.48
C GLY A 200 9.29 4.31 15.51
N LYS A 201 8.72 5.20 16.34
CA LYS A 201 9.09 6.63 16.36
C LYS A 201 10.58 6.89 16.60
N PRO A 202 11.26 6.26 17.58
CA PRO A 202 12.69 6.48 17.78
C PRO A 202 13.53 6.13 16.54
N GLU A 203 13.15 5.07 15.82
CA GLU A 203 13.84 4.63 14.60
C GLU A 203 13.57 5.59 13.43
N ARG A 204 12.34 6.09 13.28
CA ARG A 204 11.99 7.14 12.32
C ARG A 204 12.74 8.44 12.61
N ASP A 205 12.78 8.90 13.86
CA ASP A 205 13.48 10.12 14.25
C ASP A 205 14.99 10.01 13.95
N ALA A 206 15.58 8.83 14.16
CA ALA A 206 16.98 8.55 13.85
C ALA A 206 17.27 8.47 12.34
N SER A 207 16.28 8.11 11.52
CA SER A 207 16.41 7.93 10.07
C SER A 207 15.76 9.08 9.28
N PHE A 208 14.44 9.07 9.15
CA PHE A 208 13.62 10.09 8.47
C PHE A 208 13.87 11.49 9.03
N GLY A 209 14.05 11.62 10.35
CA GLY A 209 14.35 12.89 10.99
C GLY A 209 15.65 13.55 10.53
N ARG A 210 16.65 12.77 10.08
CA ARG A 210 17.87 13.32 9.45
C ARG A 210 17.58 13.90 8.08
N VAL A 211 16.78 13.19 7.28
CA VAL A 211 16.37 13.64 5.94
C VAL A 211 15.56 14.94 6.03
N LEU A 212 14.57 15.00 6.92
CA LEU A 212 13.75 16.19 7.12
C LEU A 212 14.56 17.41 7.57
N ARG A 213 15.53 17.23 8.46
CA ARG A 213 16.45 18.32 8.87
C ARG A 213 17.31 18.80 7.71
N ALA A 214 17.88 17.89 6.94
CA ALA A 214 18.70 18.24 5.78
C ALA A 214 17.87 18.98 4.70
N LEU A 215 16.61 18.58 4.48
CA LEU A 215 15.69 19.30 3.61
C LEU A 215 15.43 20.72 4.12
N ALA A 216 15.16 20.89 5.42
CA ALA A 216 14.92 22.20 6.01
C ALA A 216 16.16 23.12 5.93
N GLU A 217 17.36 22.56 6.10
CA GLU A 217 18.63 23.29 6.07
C GLU A 217 19.02 23.72 4.65
N HIS A 218 18.93 22.80 3.68
CA HIS A 218 19.46 23.03 2.33
C HIS A 218 18.41 23.44 1.31
N LEU A 219 17.12 23.22 1.61
CA LEU A 219 16.01 23.47 0.69
C LEU A 219 14.80 24.02 1.46
N PRO A 220 14.89 25.19 2.11
CA PRO A 220 13.85 25.68 3.01
C PRO A 220 12.53 25.94 2.26
N ALA A 221 11.44 25.31 2.72
CA ALA A 221 10.10 25.57 2.22
C ALA A 221 9.52 26.85 2.86
N ARG A 222 8.72 27.63 2.11
CA ARG A 222 8.02 28.82 2.62
C ARG A 222 6.49 28.66 2.64
N PRO A 223 5.80 28.94 3.77
CA PRO A 223 4.34 28.85 3.86
C PRO A 223 3.62 29.87 2.96
N ARG A 224 2.36 29.58 2.62
CA ARG A 224 1.50 30.52 1.89
C ARG A 224 1.36 31.84 2.66
N GLY A 225 1.60 32.96 1.99
CA GLY A 225 1.33 34.31 2.53
C GLY A 225 2.51 35.05 3.17
N GLN A 226 3.70 34.44 3.31
CA GLN A 226 4.94 35.13 3.73
C GLN A 226 5.82 35.52 2.53
N GLU A 227 5.23 36.07 1.48
CA GLU A 227 5.96 36.45 0.26
C GLU A 227 6.51 37.89 0.27
N GLY A 228 6.31 38.65 1.35
CA GLY A 228 6.77 40.04 1.44
C GLY A 228 7.85 40.25 2.51
N SER A 229 9.10 40.46 2.08
CA SER A 229 10.15 41.36 2.65
C SER A 229 11.59 40.84 2.57
N GLY A 230 11.84 39.57 2.24
CA GLY A 230 13.19 39.01 2.16
C GLY A 230 13.72 38.85 0.73
N GLY A 231 14.22 39.93 0.13
CA GLY A 231 15.03 39.88 -1.08
C GLY A 231 16.42 39.26 -0.82
N ALA A 232 17.07 38.82 -1.91
CA ALA A 232 18.51 38.55 -2.07
C ALA A 232 19.09 37.12 -2.01
N ALA A 233 18.30 36.03 -2.08
CA ALA A 233 18.89 34.67 -2.24
C ALA A 233 18.31 33.80 -3.37
N ALA A 234 17.29 34.27 -4.10
CA ALA A 234 16.62 33.48 -5.15
C ALA A 234 17.09 33.80 -6.58
N GLU A 235 18.19 34.54 -6.78
CA GLU A 235 18.66 34.94 -8.12
C GLU A 235 19.64 33.97 -8.79
N ALA A 236 19.87 32.77 -8.25
CA ALA A 236 20.72 31.75 -8.88
C ALA A 236 19.96 30.68 -9.69
N SER A 237 18.62 30.73 -9.74
CA SER A 237 17.80 29.81 -10.52
C SER A 237 16.80 30.64 -11.33
N GLY A 238 16.91 30.58 -12.67
CA GLY A 238 16.26 31.46 -13.63
C GLY A 238 14.83 31.88 -13.26
N ALA A 239 14.58 33.18 -13.31
CA ALA A 239 13.31 33.81 -12.96
C ALA A 239 12.11 33.13 -13.65
N VAL A 240 11.20 32.59 -12.84
CA VAL A 240 9.94 32.03 -13.32
C VAL A 240 8.93 33.17 -13.53
N PRO A 241 8.28 33.30 -14.70
CA PRO A 241 7.38 34.41 -15.01
C PRO A 241 6.19 34.52 -14.04
N ALA A 242 5.75 35.75 -13.79
CA ALA A 242 4.50 36.03 -13.09
C ALA A 242 3.32 35.46 -13.89
N GLY A 243 2.67 34.42 -13.35
CA GLY A 243 1.58 33.67 -14.00
C GLY A 243 1.63 32.16 -13.80
N VAL A 244 2.74 31.63 -13.28
CA VAL A 244 2.85 30.20 -12.95
C VAL A 244 2.22 29.92 -11.59
N SER A 245 1.31 28.93 -11.54
CA SER A 245 0.55 28.57 -10.33
C SER A 245 1.43 28.30 -9.12
N ASP A 246 0.93 28.63 -7.92
CA ASP A 246 1.52 28.39 -6.58
C ASP A 246 2.17 27.00 -6.39
N ARG A 247 1.68 25.97 -7.10
CA ARG A 247 2.27 24.62 -7.14
C ARG A 247 3.71 24.54 -7.65
N THR A 248 4.22 25.59 -8.30
CA THR A 248 5.60 25.64 -8.84
C THR A 248 6.61 26.29 -7.90
N ARG A 249 6.17 26.78 -6.74
CA ARG A 249 7.05 27.42 -5.74
C ARG A 249 7.56 26.46 -4.67
N ARG A 250 6.90 25.32 -4.47
CA ARG A 250 7.32 24.32 -3.48
C ARG A 250 8.46 23.48 -4.04
N PRO A 251 9.55 23.28 -3.30
CA PRO A 251 10.59 22.37 -3.73
C PRO A 251 10.03 20.95 -3.87
N ARG A 252 10.44 20.25 -4.92
CA ARG A 252 10.00 18.89 -5.25
C ARG A 252 10.99 17.88 -4.70
N VAL A 253 10.48 16.89 -3.97
CA VAL A 253 11.28 15.84 -3.35
C VAL A 253 10.81 14.48 -3.88
N LEU A 254 11.73 13.70 -4.42
CA LEU A 254 11.51 12.32 -4.82
C LEU A 254 12.09 11.39 -3.75
N VAL A 255 11.32 10.38 -3.34
CA VAL A 255 11.69 9.38 -2.36
C VAL A 255 11.66 8.00 -3.04
N PRO A 256 12.78 7.53 -3.62
CA PRO A 256 12.91 6.18 -4.14
C PRO A 256 12.90 5.15 -3.02
N GLY A 257 12.28 3.99 -3.24
CA GLY A 257 12.12 2.96 -2.20
C GLY A 257 11.32 3.50 -1.01
N ALA A 258 10.17 4.11 -1.30
CA ALA A 258 9.37 4.84 -0.32
C ALA A 258 8.71 3.94 0.75
N GLY A 259 8.77 2.62 0.61
CA GLY A 259 8.13 1.71 1.56
C GLY A 259 6.63 1.96 1.63
N MET A 260 6.10 2.13 2.85
CA MET A 260 4.68 2.43 3.05
C MET A 260 4.36 3.93 2.93
N GLY A 261 5.34 4.77 2.60
CA GLY A 261 5.12 6.18 2.30
C GLY A 261 5.07 7.11 3.52
N ARG A 262 5.47 6.66 4.72
CA ARG A 262 5.50 7.54 5.91
C ARG A 262 6.41 8.75 5.69
N LEU A 263 7.62 8.53 5.16
CA LEU A 263 8.54 9.64 4.86
C LEU A 263 7.96 10.59 3.80
N VAL A 264 7.22 10.07 2.82
CA VAL A 264 6.57 10.88 1.79
C VAL A 264 5.51 11.78 2.42
N LEU A 265 4.69 11.24 3.33
CA LEU A 265 3.73 12.03 4.11
C LEU A 265 4.41 13.10 4.96
N ASP A 266 5.47 12.74 5.69
CA ASP A 266 6.19 13.68 6.57
C ASP A 266 6.85 14.81 5.76
N VAL A 267 7.42 14.51 4.59
CA VAL A 267 7.99 15.50 3.67
C VAL A 267 6.91 16.42 3.12
N ALA A 268 5.75 15.89 2.72
CA ALA A 268 4.62 16.72 2.28
C ALA A 268 4.12 17.65 3.39
N ALA A 269 4.01 17.12 4.62
CA ALA A 269 3.59 17.87 5.80
C ALA A 269 4.61 18.95 6.22
N ALA A 270 5.88 18.81 5.82
CA ALA A 270 6.92 19.81 5.98
C ALA A 270 6.88 20.93 4.91
N GLY A 271 5.94 20.87 3.96
CA GLY A 271 5.68 21.93 2.98
C GLY A 271 6.20 21.66 1.56
N TYR A 272 6.83 20.51 1.35
CA TYR A 272 7.37 20.09 0.05
C TYR A 272 6.30 19.45 -0.83
N SER A 273 6.57 19.39 -2.14
CA SER A 273 5.83 18.52 -3.07
C SER A 273 6.57 17.19 -3.15
N SER A 274 6.00 16.11 -2.61
CA SER A 274 6.71 14.83 -2.45
C SER A 274 6.16 13.74 -3.36
N VAL A 275 7.04 13.01 -4.04
CA VAL A 275 6.68 11.81 -4.79
C VAL A 275 7.43 10.63 -4.19
N GLY A 276 6.72 9.60 -3.75
CA GLY A 276 7.32 8.32 -3.42
C GLY A 276 7.35 7.39 -4.63
N CYS A 277 8.33 6.50 -4.69
CA CYS A 277 8.40 5.42 -5.67
C CYS A 277 8.68 4.11 -4.96
N GLU A 278 7.86 3.09 -5.21
CA GLU A 278 7.99 1.76 -4.60
C GLU A 278 7.60 0.68 -5.60
N PHE A 279 8.30 -0.46 -5.57
CA PHE A 279 8.09 -1.56 -6.51
C PHE A 279 7.42 -2.77 -5.84
N SER A 280 7.52 -2.91 -4.52
CA SER A 280 6.90 -4.01 -3.80
C SER A 280 5.40 -3.79 -3.62
N TYR A 281 4.58 -4.67 -4.18
CA TYR A 281 3.13 -4.64 -3.96
C TYR A 281 2.74 -4.80 -2.49
N GLN A 282 3.49 -5.53 -1.66
CA GLN A 282 3.23 -5.60 -0.22
C GLN A 282 3.29 -4.21 0.41
N MET A 283 4.36 -3.46 0.11
CA MET A 283 4.54 -2.09 0.61
C MET A 283 3.48 -1.14 0.08
N LEU A 284 3.14 -1.25 -1.22
CA LEU A 284 2.12 -0.42 -1.86
C LEU A 284 0.71 -0.66 -1.28
N LEU A 285 0.31 -1.93 -1.08
CA LEU A 285 -1.00 -2.26 -0.54
C LEU A 285 -1.15 -1.82 0.93
N LEU A 286 -0.15 -2.14 1.76
CA LEU A 286 -0.14 -1.71 3.16
C LEU A 286 -0.02 -0.19 3.27
N GLY A 287 0.85 0.45 2.49
CA GLY A 287 1.00 1.90 2.45
C GLY A 287 -0.27 2.61 2.00
N ALA A 288 -1.00 2.06 1.02
CA ALA A 288 -2.29 2.58 0.61
C ALA A 288 -3.32 2.52 1.75
N ALA A 289 -3.33 1.45 2.56
CA ALA A 289 -4.18 1.37 3.74
C ALA A 289 -3.81 2.40 4.81
N MET A 290 -2.52 2.60 5.09
CA MET A 290 -2.07 3.60 6.08
C MET A 290 -2.35 5.04 5.63
N LEU A 291 -2.17 5.33 4.34
CA LEU A 291 -2.35 6.67 3.78
C LEU A 291 -3.83 7.01 3.51
N ASN A 292 -4.68 6.03 3.19
CA ASN A 292 -6.04 6.28 2.70
C ASN A 292 -7.16 5.60 3.52
N GLY A 293 -6.83 4.67 4.42
CA GLY A 293 -7.83 3.86 5.12
C GLY A 293 -8.59 4.59 6.23
N GLY A 294 -8.06 5.70 6.75
CA GLY A 294 -8.78 6.60 7.66
C GLY A 294 -9.17 5.99 9.01
N ARG A 295 -8.52 4.90 9.42
CA ARG A 295 -8.77 4.19 10.68
C ARG A 295 -7.47 3.58 11.21
N GLN A 296 -7.54 3.08 12.44
CA GLN A 296 -6.45 2.35 13.09
C GLN A 296 -6.74 0.84 13.15
N TRP A 297 -5.66 0.06 13.22
CA TRP A 297 -5.60 -1.38 13.31
C TRP A 297 -4.68 -1.80 14.46
N PRO A 298 -5.12 -2.76 15.29
CA PRO A 298 -4.18 -3.49 16.13
C PRO A 298 -3.40 -4.50 15.27
N VAL A 299 -2.08 -4.57 15.46
CA VAL A 299 -1.20 -5.57 14.83
C VAL A 299 -0.30 -6.21 15.87
N ALA A 300 0.05 -7.47 15.65
CA ALA A 300 0.99 -8.25 16.46
C ALA A 300 2.19 -8.67 15.60
N PRO A 301 3.07 -7.71 15.27
CA PRO A 301 4.01 -7.91 14.19
C PRO A 301 5.13 -8.88 14.57
N TRP A 302 5.42 -9.09 15.87
CA TRP A 302 6.51 -9.98 16.36
C TRP A 302 6.04 -11.40 16.65
N ALA A 303 4.76 -11.71 16.40
CA ALA A 303 4.15 -12.96 16.86
C ALA A 303 4.77 -14.22 16.24
N GLU A 304 5.35 -14.10 15.05
CA GLU A 304 6.01 -15.20 14.35
C GLU A 304 7.48 -15.38 14.74
N GLU A 305 8.05 -14.47 15.54
CA GLU A 305 9.45 -14.57 15.96
C GLU A 305 9.69 -15.82 16.84
N ALA A 306 10.84 -16.45 16.63
CA ALA A 306 11.17 -17.73 17.26
C ALA A 306 12.44 -17.70 18.10
N CYS A 307 13.30 -16.70 17.89
CA CYS A 307 14.59 -16.57 18.54
C CYS A 307 14.75 -15.20 19.20
N ASN A 308 15.68 -15.10 20.14
CA ASN A 308 16.00 -13.86 20.87
C ASN A 308 14.80 -13.25 21.61
N LEU A 309 13.92 -14.10 22.15
CA LEU A 309 12.71 -13.70 22.87
C LEU A 309 12.99 -13.73 24.38
N TRP A 310 12.76 -12.60 25.03
CA TRP A 310 12.88 -12.48 26.49
C TRP A 310 11.74 -13.20 27.22
N ASP A 311 10.51 -12.98 26.77
CA ASP A 311 9.31 -13.58 27.32
C ASP A 311 8.19 -13.71 26.26
N ALA A 312 7.08 -14.33 26.64
CA ALA A 312 5.93 -14.51 25.76
C ALA A 312 5.23 -13.17 25.45
N ASP A 313 5.19 -12.26 26.41
CA ASP A 313 4.53 -10.96 26.26
C ASP A 313 5.24 -10.10 25.22
N SER A 314 6.57 -10.16 25.15
CA SER A 314 7.39 -9.48 24.15
C SER A 314 7.12 -9.98 22.73
N GLN A 315 6.93 -11.30 22.56
CA GLN A 315 6.61 -11.90 21.26
C GLN A 315 5.17 -11.55 20.82
N LEU A 316 4.22 -11.63 21.74
CA LEU A 316 2.79 -11.47 21.47
C LEU A 316 2.31 -10.02 21.57
N ARG A 317 3.25 -9.10 21.79
CA ARG A 317 2.99 -7.67 21.95
C ARG A 317 2.30 -7.11 20.72
N ARG A 318 1.31 -6.26 20.98
CA ARG A 318 0.53 -5.57 19.96
C ARG A 318 0.92 -4.11 19.91
N CYS A 319 0.87 -3.53 18.72
CA CYS A 319 0.90 -2.08 18.54
C CYS A 319 -0.28 -1.65 17.66
N THR A 320 -0.66 -0.38 17.79
CA THR A 320 -1.70 0.24 16.97
C THR A 320 -1.05 0.97 15.79
N VAL A 321 -1.61 0.79 14.60
CA VAL A 321 -1.14 1.42 13.37
C VAL A 321 -2.33 1.94 12.54
N PRO A 322 -2.24 3.07 11.85
CA PRO A 322 -1.17 4.04 11.99
C PRO A 322 -1.24 4.77 13.34
N ASP A 323 -0.09 5.19 13.85
CA ASP A 323 0.07 6.04 15.04
C ASP A 323 -0.58 7.41 14.84
N VAL A 324 -0.61 7.89 13.60
CA VAL A 324 -1.28 9.12 13.18
C VAL A 324 -2.04 8.88 11.88
N LEU A 325 -3.27 9.39 11.78
CA LEU A 325 -4.01 9.30 10.51
C LEU A 325 -3.47 10.33 9.52
N ALA A 326 -3.32 9.94 8.24
CA ALA A 326 -2.86 10.88 7.21
C ALA A 326 -3.76 12.13 7.08
N ALA A 327 -5.06 12.00 7.35
CA ALA A 327 -6.01 13.12 7.41
C ALA A 327 -5.71 14.09 8.57
N GLU A 328 -5.25 13.60 9.71
CA GLU A 328 -4.84 14.43 10.86
C GLU A 328 -3.54 15.17 10.55
N VAL A 329 -2.57 14.48 9.93
CA VAL A 329 -1.35 15.12 9.43
C VAL A 329 -1.68 16.21 8.42
N ALA A 330 -2.64 15.97 7.53
CA ALA A 330 -3.10 16.96 6.56
C ALA A 330 -3.72 18.19 7.24
N ALA A 331 -4.53 17.98 8.27
CA ALA A 331 -5.16 19.06 9.03
C ALA A 331 -4.13 19.89 9.81
N ASP A 332 -3.14 19.26 10.46
CA ASP A 332 -2.04 19.95 11.13
C ASP A 332 -1.20 20.77 10.14
N ALA A 333 -0.86 20.19 8.99
CA ALA A 333 -0.13 20.89 7.94
C ALA A 333 -0.92 22.11 7.43
N ALA A 334 -2.24 21.98 7.23
CA ALA A 334 -3.11 23.08 6.85
C ALA A 334 -3.13 24.21 7.89
N ALA A 335 -3.16 23.86 9.19
CA ALA A 335 -3.07 24.85 10.27
C ALA A 335 -1.73 25.61 10.26
N ARG A 336 -0.64 24.97 9.81
CA ARG A 336 0.67 25.59 9.59
C ARG A 336 0.82 26.33 8.25
N GLY A 337 -0.26 26.45 7.46
CA GLY A 337 -0.27 27.16 6.17
C GLY A 337 0.19 26.30 4.98
N TRP A 338 0.21 24.97 5.14
CA TRP A 338 0.62 24.02 4.11
C TRP A 338 -0.56 23.24 3.55
N GLU A 339 -0.65 23.13 2.22
CA GLU A 339 -1.49 22.13 1.57
C GLU A 339 -0.61 20.92 1.26
N LEU A 340 -1.04 19.72 1.64
CA LEU A 340 -0.34 18.49 1.29
C LEU A 340 -0.34 18.32 -0.23
N ASP A 341 0.85 18.13 -0.81
CA ASP A 341 1.02 17.77 -2.21
C ASP A 341 1.92 16.54 -2.26
N MET A 342 1.29 15.36 -2.30
CA MET A 342 1.99 14.08 -2.33
C MET A 342 1.39 13.09 -3.31
N SER A 343 2.22 12.17 -3.80
CA SER A 343 1.78 11.01 -4.60
C SER A 343 2.73 9.83 -4.43
N MET A 344 2.25 8.63 -4.70
CA MET A 344 3.05 7.40 -4.76
C MET A 344 3.01 6.84 -6.19
N ALA A 345 4.18 6.51 -6.73
CA ALA A 345 4.35 5.81 -8.00
C ALA A 345 4.69 4.35 -7.75
N ALA A 346 4.03 3.44 -8.46
CA ALA A 346 4.34 2.01 -8.44
C ALA A 346 5.29 1.68 -9.59
N GLY A 347 6.40 0.99 -9.29
CA GLY A 347 7.35 0.52 -10.31
C GLY A 347 8.80 0.58 -9.86
N GLU A 348 9.69 0.09 -10.71
CA GLU A 348 11.13 0.21 -10.54
C GLU A 348 11.56 1.68 -10.76
N PHE A 349 12.47 2.17 -9.92
CA PHE A 349 12.83 3.59 -9.90
C PHE A 349 13.47 4.07 -11.19
N ALA A 350 14.46 3.34 -11.70
CA ALA A 350 15.16 3.73 -12.92
C ALA A 350 14.20 3.73 -14.11
N GLU A 351 13.29 2.76 -14.22
CA GLU A 351 12.28 2.72 -15.28
C GLU A 351 11.24 3.84 -15.16
N ALA A 352 10.73 4.09 -13.94
CA ALA A 352 9.71 5.10 -13.70
C ALA A 352 10.21 6.53 -13.95
N PHE A 353 11.53 6.77 -13.80
CA PHE A 353 12.13 8.09 -13.89
C PHE A 353 13.29 8.22 -14.91
N ALA A 354 13.50 7.24 -15.80
CA ALA A 354 14.57 7.24 -16.82
C ALA A 354 14.51 8.41 -17.83
N ALA A 355 13.38 9.12 -17.91
CA ALA A 355 13.14 10.18 -18.89
C ALA A 355 12.79 11.54 -18.25
N GLU A 356 13.05 11.72 -16.95
CA GLU A 356 13.01 13.04 -16.30
C GLU A 356 14.36 13.74 -16.30
#